data_AF-A0A965D799-F1
#
_entry.id   AF-A0A965D799-F1
#
_cell.length_a   1.000
_cell.length_b   1.000
_cell.length_c   1.000
_cell.angle_alpha   90.00
_cell.angle_beta   90.00
_cell.angle_gamma   90.00
#
_symmetry.space_group_name_H-M   'P 1'
#
loop_
_entity.id
_entity.type
_entity.pdbx_description
1 polymer ?
#
loop_
_entity_poly.entity_id
_entity_poly.type
_entity_poly.pdbx_seq_one_letter_code
_entity_poly.pdbx_strand_id
1 'polypeptide(L)' 'VVKEGDTICIIEAMKILNEIEADKSGTVVQILAENGQAVEYGHPLVVIE' A
#
# COMPACT_ATOMS: atom_id res chain seq x y z
N VAL A 1 -9.86 6.95 -5.67
CA VAL A 1 -8.96 7.89 -6.38
C VAL A 1 -7.96 8.39 -5.35
N VAL A 2 -6.68 8.40 -5.70
CA VAL A 2 -5.56 8.83 -4.86
C VAL A 2 -4.69 9.82 -5.64
N LYS A 3 -3.99 10.69 -4.94
CA LYS A 3 -2.92 11.54 -5.47
C LYS A 3 -1.57 10.92 -5.14
N GLU A 4 -0.56 11.28 -5.92
CA GLU A 4 0.83 10.99 -5.59
C GLU A 4 1.15 11.53 -4.18
N GLY A 5 1.75 10.69 -3.34
CA GLY A 5 2.03 10.99 -1.94
C GLY A 5 0.87 10.71 -0.96
N ASP A 6 -0.35 10.38 -1.43
CA ASP A 6 -1.42 9.99 -0.50
C ASP A 6 -1.09 8.65 0.16
N THR A 7 -1.28 8.56 1.48
CA THR A 7 -1.11 7.31 2.24
C THR A 7 -2.17 6.27 1.80
N ILE A 8 -1.71 5.10 1.35
CA ILE A 8 -2.56 3.99 0.86
C ILE A 8 -2.85 2.99 1.97
N CYS A 9 -1.82 2.58 2.71
CA CYS A 9 -1.92 1.61 3.80
C CYS A 9 -0.74 1.76 4.77
N ILE A 10 -0.82 1.04 5.89
CA ILE A 10 0.23 1.00 6.90
C ILE A 10 0.70 -0.45 7.01
N ILE A 11 2.02 -0.65 7.01
CA ILE A 11 2.65 -1.95 7.22
C ILE A 11 3.38 -1.92 8.57
N GLU A 12 3.22 -2.98 9.34
CA GLU A 12 4.02 -3.22 10.54
C GLU A 12 5.26 -4.04 10.16
N ALA A 13 6.45 -3.47 10.40
CA ALA A 13 7.72 -4.13 10.20
C ALA A 13 8.57 -3.96 11.46
N MET A 14 8.88 -5.07 12.15
CA MET A 14 9.72 -5.06 13.36
C MET A 14 9.22 -4.07 14.45
N LYS A 15 7.91 -4.02 14.68
CA LYS A 15 7.20 -3.09 15.58
C LYS A 15 7.20 -1.62 15.14
N ILE A 16 7.62 -1.34 13.91
CA ILE A 16 7.56 -0.02 13.31
C ILE A 16 6.37 0.01 12.35
N LEU A 17 5.53 1.03 12.46
CA LEU A 17 4.44 1.28 11.54
C LEU A 17 4.95 2.20 10.42
N ASN A 18 5.01 1.69 9.21
CA ASN A 18 5.45 2.41 8.03
C ASN A 18 4.22 2.72 7.16
N GLU A 19 4.09 3.99 6.80
CA GLU A 19 3.11 4.43 5.81
C GLU A 19 3.61 4.09 4.41
N ILE A 20 2.73 3.52 3.60
CA ILE A 20 2.98 3.29 2.17
C ILE A 20 2.21 4.35 1.40
N GLU A 21 2.95 5.21 0.71
CA GLU A 21 2.42 6.30 -0.09
C GLU A 21 2.21 5.90 -1.55
N ALA A 22 1.27 6.54 -2.23
CA ALA A 22 1.05 6.36 -3.65
C ALA A 22 2.20 6.95 -4.48
N ASP A 23 2.77 6.13 -5.35
CA ASP A 23 3.83 6.49 -6.29
C ASP A 23 3.34 7.35 -7.46
N LYS A 24 2.03 7.30 -7.74
CA LYS A 24 1.37 8.14 -8.75
C LYS A 24 -0.07 8.47 -8.36
N SER A 25 -0.58 9.54 -8.95
CA SER A 25 -2.02 9.85 -8.90
C SER A 25 -2.79 8.89 -9.80
N GLY A 26 -3.98 8.46 -9.38
CA GLY A 26 -4.80 7.54 -10.16
C GLY A 26 -5.98 6.95 -9.41
N THR A 27 -6.53 5.85 -9.94
CA THR A 27 -7.61 5.10 -9.30
C THR A 27 -7.09 3.76 -8.80
N VAL A 28 -7.27 3.48 -7.51
CA VAL A 28 -7.04 2.13 -6.96
C VAL A 28 -8.11 1.20 -7.55
N VAL A 29 -7.69 0.28 -8.41
CA VAL A 29 -8.59 -0.66 -9.10
C VAL A 29 -8.61 -2.03 -8.42
N GLN A 30 -7.55 -2.39 -7.68
CA GLN A 30 -7.46 -3.64 -6.93
C GLN A 30 -6.65 -3.49 -5.64
N ILE A 31 -7.07 -4.20 -4.61
CA ILE A 31 -6.31 -4.42 -3.37
C ILE A 31 -5.89 -5.89 -3.37
N LEU A 32 -4.59 -6.15 -3.22
CA LEU A 32 -3.97 -7.46 -3.37
C LEU A 32 -3.52 -8.09 -2.04
N ALA A 33 -3.58 -7.32 -0.95
CA ALA A 33 -3.27 -7.78 0.40
C ALA A 33 -4.46 -7.54 1.34
N GLU A 34 -4.71 -8.51 2.22
CA GLU A 34 -5.75 -8.39 3.25
C GLU A 34 -5.19 -7.75 4.54
N ASN A 35 -6.07 -7.16 5.35
CA ASN A 35 -5.66 -6.58 6.63
C ASN A 35 -5.12 -7.66 7.58
N GLY A 36 -3.91 -7.45 8.10
CA GLY A 36 -3.22 -8.42 8.96
C GLY A 36 -2.53 -9.56 8.20
N GLN A 37 -2.55 -9.56 6.87
CA GLN A 37 -1.79 -10.51 6.07
C GLN A 37 -0.29 -10.22 6.20
N ALA A 38 0.52 -11.26 6.43
CA ALA A 38 1.97 -11.15 6.38
C ALA A 38 2.44 -10.90 4.94
N VAL A 39 3.32 -9.94 4.76
CA VAL A 39 3.89 -9.56 3.46
C VAL A 39 5.40 -9.55 3.52
N GLU A 40 6.04 -9.76 2.36
CA GLU A 40 7.50 -9.73 2.21
C GLU A 40 7.93 -8.55 1.33
N TYR A 41 9.24 -8.28 1.30
CA TYR A 41 9.77 -7.26 0.41
C TYR A 41 9.44 -7.56 -1.05
N GLY A 42 8.91 -6.56 -1.76
CA GLY A 42 8.48 -6.70 -3.16
C GLY A 42 7.10 -7.31 -3.33
N HIS A 43 6.37 -7.62 -2.26
CA HIS A 43 4.98 -8.07 -2.36
C HIS A 43 4.07 -6.94 -2.88
N PRO A 44 3.27 -7.18 -3.93
CA PRO A 44 2.35 -6.17 -4.46
C PRO A 44 1.16 -5.96 -3.51
N LEU A 45 0.80 -4.69 -3.25
CA LEU A 45 -0.25 -4.34 -2.28
C LEU A 45 -1.54 -3.85 -2.93
N VAL A 46 -1.41 -3.00 -3.96
CA VAL A 46 -2.53 -2.41 -4.69
C VAL A 46 -2.17 -2.23 -6.16
N VAL A 47 -3.17 -2.11 -7.01
CA VAL A 47 -3.03 -1.71 -8.42
C VAL A 47 -3.65 -0.33 -8.59
N ILE A 48 -2.86 0.61 -9.12
CA ILE A 48 -3.29 1.98 -9.43
C ILE A 48 -3.27 2.14 -10.95
N GLU A 49 -4.40 2.56 -11.51
CA GLU A 49 -4.53 3.00 -12.92
C GLU A 49 -4.35 4.50 -13.02
#